data_AF-A0AAP9DRD6-F1
#
_entry.id   AF-A0AAP9DRD6-F1
#
_cell.length_a   1.000
_cell.length_b   1.000
_cell.length_c   1.000
_cell.angle_alpha   90.00
_cell.angle_beta   90.00
_cell.angle_gamma   90.00
#
_symmetry.space_group_name_H-M   'P 1'
#
loop_
_entity.id
_entity.type
_entity.pdbx_description
1 polymer ?
#
loop_
_entity_poly.entity_id
_entity_poly.type
_entity_poly.pdbx_seq_one_letter_code
_entity_poly.pdbx_strand_id
1 'polypeptide(L)'
;MMGNKRNAYIGFGMLTMLVTVYAYIFYLIGDVDIVLFAALLIQVIFIWWFGRKYEMVKREAERDALTKVYNRRFIMKNFAKIKAKAKRKSQTITIFFIDIDKFKYINDHYGHSTGDIILKKTADILRKGFEKKHYIARWGGDEFIVLMLSDGSSGMKIMQRYFADKLASLSKELKINVTFSVGFEVCSDKHRNLTDILDAADRKMYRHKNNKVPAAK
;
A
#
# COMPACT_ATOMS: atom_id res chain seq x y z
N MET A 1 12.14 16.26 6.74
CA MET A 1 12.48 15.22 5.73
C MET A 1 12.34 15.66 4.25
N MET A 2 11.51 16.65 3.89
CA MET A 2 11.43 17.18 2.51
C MET A 2 12.61 18.09 2.11
N GLY A 3 13.22 18.80 3.06
CA GLY A 3 14.35 19.70 2.81
C GLY A 3 15.59 19.00 2.25
N ASN A 4 15.92 17.81 2.75
CA ASN A 4 17.12 17.08 2.31
C ASN A 4 17.02 16.60 0.85
N LYS A 5 15.79 16.36 0.36
CA LYS A 5 15.54 15.95 -1.03
C LYS A 5 15.75 17.12 -1.98
N ARG A 6 15.25 18.30 -1.63
CA ARG A 6 15.38 19.51 -2.45
C ARG A 6 16.85 19.88 -2.63
N ASN A 7 17.65 19.77 -1.57
CA ASN A 7 19.07 20.11 -1.60
C ASN A 7 19.88 19.13 -2.47
N ALA A 8 19.55 17.83 -2.43
CA ALA A 8 20.20 16.84 -3.30
C ALA A 8 19.91 17.09 -4.80
N TYR A 9 18.66 17.43 -5.16
CA TYR A 9 18.31 17.74 -6.55
C TYR A 9 18.95 19.06 -7.03
N ILE A 10 19.05 20.07 -6.16
CA ILE A 10 19.70 21.34 -6.48
C ILE A 10 21.21 21.12 -6.70
N GLY A 11 21.89 20.42 -5.78
CA GLY A 11 23.31 20.13 -5.93
C GLY A 11 23.61 19.30 -7.18
N PHE A 12 22.75 18.33 -7.50
CA PHE A 12 22.88 17.53 -8.70
C PHE A 12 22.66 18.35 -9.98
N GLY A 13 21.64 19.23 -10.01
CA GLY A 13 21.38 20.12 -11.13
C GLY A 13 22.54 21.10 -11.38
N MET A 14 23.15 21.61 -10.31
CA MET A 14 24.36 22.44 -10.40
C MET A 14 25.55 21.67 -10.99
N LEU A 15 25.78 20.43 -10.55
CA LEU A 15 26.86 19.60 -11.10
C LEU A 15 26.65 19.29 -12.59
N THR A 16 25.43 18.94 -12.99
CA THR A 16 25.09 18.74 -14.41
C THR A 16 25.34 20.01 -15.20
N MET A 17 24.84 21.16 -14.74
CA MET A 17 25.05 22.45 -15.40
C MET A 17 26.54 22.78 -15.58
N LEU A 18 27.36 22.57 -14.55
CA LEU A 18 28.81 22.81 -14.62
C LEU A 18 29.49 21.91 -15.66
N VAL A 19 29.11 20.63 -15.72
CA VAL A 19 29.67 19.68 -16.69
C VAL A 19 29.24 20.03 -18.11
N THR A 20 27.98 20.45 -18.33
CA THR A 20 27.51 20.87 -19.65
C THR A 20 28.18 22.16 -20.12
N VAL A 21 28.36 23.14 -19.21
CA VAL A 21 29.08 24.39 -19.51
C VAL A 21 30.54 24.10 -19.84
N TYR A 22 31.21 23.24 -19.06
CA TYR A 22 32.58 22.82 -19.32
C TYR A 22 32.70 22.11 -20.68
N ALA A 23 31.79 21.18 -20.97
CA ALA A 23 31.74 20.49 -22.26
C ALA A 23 31.53 21.44 -23.45
N TYR A 24 30.68 22.45 -23.29
CA TYR A 24 30.41 23.46 -24.31
C TYR A 24 31.62 24.35 -24.58
N ILE A 25 32.38 24.72 -23.54
CA ILE A 25 33.62 25.49 -23.69
C ILE A 25 34.65 24.70 -24.51
N PHE A 26 34.84 23.41 -24.24
CA PHE A 26 35.77 22.57 -25.01
C PHE A 26 35.31 22.31 -26.45
N TYR A 27 34.00 22.20 -26.67
CA TYR A 27 33.43 22.15 -28.02
C TYR A 27 33.77 23.40 -28.84
N LEU A 28 33.70 24.60 -28.23
CA LEU A 28 34.07 25.86 -28.90
C LEU A 28 35.57 25.97 -29.22
N ILE A 29 36.42 25.32 -28.42
CA ILE A 29 37.87 25.31 -28.61
C ILE A 29 38.30 24.25 -29.65
N GLY A 30 37.39 23.36 -30.07
CA GLY A 30 37.62 22.35 -31.11
C GLY A 30 38.33 21.09 -30.64
N ASP A 31 38.51 20.93 -29.32
CA ASP A 31 39.28 19.85 -28.71
C ASP A 31 38.37 19.00 -27.82
N VAL A 32 37.45 18.26 -28.46
CA VAL A 32 36.47 17.44 -27.74
C VAL A 32 37.08 16.08 -27.42
N ASP A 33 37.58 15.94 -26.20
CA ASP A 33 38.20 14.72 -25.71
C ASP A 33 37.17 13.58 -25.54
N ILE A 34 37.53 12.37 -26.00
CA ILE A 34 36.75 11.15 -25.79
C ILE A 34 36.47 10.88 -24.30
N VAL A 35 37.35 11.36 -23.41
CA VAL A 35 37.20 11.33 -21.96
C VAL A 35 35.95 12.09 -21.50
N LEU A 36 35.63 13.22 -22.13
CA LEU A 36 34.46 14.04 -21.79
C LEU A 36 33.16 13.31 -22.16
N PHE A 37 33.12 12.68 -23.34
CA PHE A 37 31.98 11.85 -23.75
C PHE A 37 31.79 10.65 -22.81
N ALA A 38 32.88 9.97 -22.44
CA ALA A 38 32.83 8.87 -21.47
C ALA A 38 32.30 9.35 -20.10
N ALA A 39 32.73 10.51 -19.62
CA ALA A 39 32.26 11.09 -18.36
C ALA A 39 30.76 11.41 -18.38
N LEU A 40 30.26 11.99 -19.49
CA LEU A 40 28.83 12.26 -19.68
C LEU A 40 28.00 10.96 -19.72
N LEU A 41 28.48 9.92 -20.40
CA LEU A 41 27.82 8.62 -20.43
C LEU A 41 27.75 7.98 -19.03
N ILE A 42 28.84 8.03 -18.27
CA ILE A 42 28.88 7.55 -16.89
C ILE A 42 27.86 8.30 -16.02
N GLN A 43 27.74 9.62 -16.17
CA GLN A 43 26.75 10.41 -15.44
C GLN A 43 25.32 10.00 -15.77
N VAL A 44 24.98 9.80 -17.04
CA VAL A 44 23.64 9.34 -17.46
C VAL A 44 23.31 7.97 -16.86
N ILE A 45 24.27 7.03 -16.91
CA ILE A 45 24.12 5.69 -16.32
C ILE A 45 23.92 5.81 -14.81
N PHE A 46 24.69 6.68 -14.14
CA PHE A 46 24.58 6.89 -12.70
C PHE A 46 23.22 7.49 -12.30
N ILE A 47 22.71 8.49 -13.04
CA ILE A 47 21.36 9.06 -12.84
C ILE A 47 20.30 7.98 -12.95
N TRP A 48 20.36 7.19 -14.01
CA TRP A 48 19.40 6.12 -14.25
C TRP A 48 19.45 5.06 -13.13
N TRP A 49 20.64 4.66 -12.70
CA TRP A 49 20.85 3.73 -11.60
C TRP A 49 20.32 4.27 -10.27
N PHE A 50 20.62 5.53 -9.96
CA PHE A 50 20.18 6.18 -8.73
C PHE A 50 18.65 6.33 -8.70
N GLY A 51 18.03 6.70 -9.82
CA GLY A 51 16.57 6.74 -9.97
C GLY A 51 15.91 5.39 -9.67
N ARG A 52 16.46 4.29 -10.21
CA ARG A 52 16.00 2.92 -9.94
C ARG A 52 16.15 2.56 -8.46
N LYS A 53 17.29 2.89 -7.84
CA LYS A 53 17.54 2.63 -6.41
C LYS A 53 16.58 3.41 -5.52
N TYR A 54 16.34 4.68 -5.82
CA TYR A 54 15.38 5.50 -5.10
C TYR A 54 13.95 4.95 -5.20
N GLU A 55 13.54 4.49 -6.39
CA GLU A 55 12.24 3.84 -6.54
C GLU A 55 12.10 2.57 -5.72
N MET A 56 13.13 1.72 -5.66
CA MET A 56 13.12 0.50 -4.85
C MET A 56 12.94 0.83 -3.37
N VAL A 57 13.78 1.71 -2.81
CA VAL A 57 13.70 2.14 -1.41
C VAL A 57 12.33 2.75 -1.11
N LYS A 58 11.80 3.56 -2.03
CA LYS A 58 10.47 4.15 -1.88
C LYS A 58 9.37 3.09 -1.85
N ARG A 59 9.41 2.08 -2.73
CA ARG A 59 8.43 1.00 -2.77
C ARG A 59 8.46 0.16 -1.50
N GLU A 60 9.64 -0.10 -0.95
CA GLU A 60 9.79 -0.82 0.32
C GLU A 60 9.24 0.01 1.49
N ALA A 61 9.53 1.31 1.53
CA ALA A 61 9.00 2.21 2.55
C ALA A 61 7.48 2.41 2.49
N GLU A 62 6.84 2.07 1.36
CA GLU A 62 5.40 2.13 1.15
C GLU A 62 4.69 0.80 1.47
N ARG A 63 5.44 -0.26 1.78
CA ARG A 63 4.91 -1.58 2.12
C ARG A 63 5.10 -1.92 3.59
N ASP A 64 4.25 -2.82 4.09
CA ASP A 64 4.42 -3.45 5.40
C ASP A 64 5.55 -4.49 5.34
N ALA A 65 6.44 -4.48 6.33
CA ALA A 65 7.64 -5.31 6.31
C ALA A 65 7.32 -6.81 6.36
N LEU A 66 6.27 -7.19 7.10
CA LEU A 66 5.88 -8.58 7.33
C LEU A 66 5.02 -9.15 6.20
N THR A 67 3.96 -8.43 5.82
CA THR A 67 2.92 -8.90 4.91
C THR A 67 3.14 -8.48 3.46
N LYS A 68 4.05 -7.53 3.22
CA LYS A 68 4.38 -6.94 1.91
C LYS A 68 3.21 -6.26 1.19
N VAL A 69 2.03 -6.15 1.78
CA VAL A 69 0.97 -5.26 1.28
C VAL A 69 1.33 -3.80 1.56
N TYR A 70 0.54 -2.83 1.10
CA TYR A 70 0.83 -1.43 1.42
C TYR A 70 0.75 -1.19 2.93
N ASN A 71 1.44 -0.18 3.43
CA ASN A 71 1.27 0.26 4.82
C ASN A 71 0.25 1.40 4.93
N ARG A 72 -0.24 1.66 6.15
CA ARG A 72 -1.14 2.78 6.46
C ARG A 72 -0.67 4.11 5.87
N ARG A 73 0.63 4.41 5.95
CA ARG A 73 1.22 5.65 5.46
C ARG A 73 1.05 5.82 3.94
N PHE A 74 1.19 4.75 3.17
CA PHE A 74 0.98 4.79 1.73
C PHE A 74 -0.44 5.22 1.38
N ILE A 75 -1.45 4.62 2.03
CA ILE A 75 -2.86 4.93 1.76
C ILE A 75 -3.17 6.36 2.14
N MET A 76 -2.79 6.80 3.34
CA MET A 76 -2.98 8.19 3.80
C MET A 76 -2.41 9.21 2.82
N LYS A 77 -1.20 8.96 2.31
CA LYS A 77 -0.51 9.88 1.39
C LYS A 77 -1.09 9.87 -0.02
N ASN A 78 -1.58 8.73 -0.49
CA ASN A 78 -1.97 8.55 -1.90
C ASN A 78 -3.49 8.51 -2.12
N PHE A 79 -4.31 8.53 -1.06
CA PHE A 79 -5.77 8.41 -1.19
C PHE A 79 -6.39 9.43 -2.14
N ALA A 80 -5.99 10.72 -2.05
CA ALA A 80 -6.49 11.75 -2.97
C ALA A 80 -6.17 11.43 -4.45
N LYS A 81 -4.97 10.89 -4.72
CA LYS A 81 -4.57 10.44 -6.07
C LYS A 81 -5.38 9.22 -6.51
N ILE A 82 -5.63 8.29 -5.60
CA ILE A 82 -6.45 7.10 -5.84
C ILE A 82 -7.89 7.51 -6.17
N LYS A 83 -8.49 8.42 -5.38
CA LYS A 83 -9.82 8.98 -5.60
C LYS A 83 -9.93 9.68 -6.95
N ALA A 84 -8.97 10.53 -7.29
CA ALA A 84 -8.93 11.19 -8.60
C ALA A 84 -8.82 10.17 -9.76
N LYS A 85 -8.00 9.11 -9.59
CA LYS A 85 -7.86 8.05 -10.59
C LYS A 85 -9.14 7.23 -10.76
N ALA A 86 -9.84 6.92 -9.67
CA ALA A 86 -11.11 6.20 -9.72
C ALA A 86 -12.18 7.04 -10.43
N LYS A 87 -12.29 8.34 -10.08
CA LYS A 87 -13.22 9.28 -10.73
C LYS A 87 -12.99 9.37 -12.24
N ARG A 88 -11.73 9.47 -12.69
CA ARG A 88 -11.41 9.49 -14.14
C ARG A 88 -11.81 8.22 -14.90
N LYS A 89 -11.93 7.10 -14.19
CA LYS A 89 -12.33 5.80 -14.77
C LYS A 89 -13.81 5.48 -14.52
N SER A 90 -14.59 6.44 -14.00
CA SER A 90 -15.98 6.22 -13.57
C SER A 90 -16.13 5.04 -12.60
N GLN A 91 -15.13 4.83 -11.74
CA GLN A 91 -15.12 3.78 -10.73
C GLN A 91 -15.47 4.33 -9.36
N THR A 92 -16.25 3.56 -8.62
CA THR A 92 -16.55 3.79 -7.21
C THR A 92 -15.48 3.15 -6.33
N ILE A 93 -15.08 3.84 -5.27
CA ILE A 93 -14.20 3.28 -4.24
C ILE A 93 -15.07 2.69 -3.13
N THR A 94 -14.90 1.41 -2.83
CA THR A 94 -15.44 0.79 -1.61
C THR A 94 -14.28 0.45 -0.69
N ILE A 95 -14.37 0.90 0.57
CA ILE A 95 -13.40 0.57 1.61
C ILE A 95 -13.94 -0.60 2.41
N PHE A 96 -13.15 -1.67 2.51
CA PHE A 96 -13.35 -2.74 3.47
C PHE A 96 -12.36 -2.54 4.62
N PHE A 97 -12.86 -2.59 5.84
CA PHE A 97 -12.07 -2.63 7.06
C PHE A 97 -12.21 -4.03 7.66
N ILE A 98 -11.08 -4.69 7.89
CA ILE A 98 -11.00 -6.11 8.22
C ILE A 98 -10.14 -6.23 9.48
N ASP A 99 -10.65 -6.94 10.47
CA ASP A 99 -9.96 -7.21 11.74
C ASP A 99 -9.91 -8.72 11.99
N ILE A 100 -8.78 -9.21 12.52
CA ILE A 100 -8.64 -10.61 12.92
C ILE A 100 -9.18 -10.76 14.34
N ASP A 101 -10.28 -11.50 14.50
CA ASP A 101 -10.91 -11.63 15.80
C ASP A 101 -9.97 -12.36 16.78
N LYS A 102 -9.86 -11.82 18.01
CA LYS A 102 -9.08 -12.41 19.10
C LYS A 102 -7.59 -12.63 18.74
N PHE A 103 -7.00 -11.80 17.89
CA PHE A 103 -5.60 -11.96 17.47
C PHE A 103 -4.61 -11.96 18.66
N LYS A 104 -4.83 -11.10 19.66
CA LYS A 104 -4.01 -11.10 20.89
C LYS A 104 -4.04 -12.47 21.59
N TYR A 105 -5.22 -13.08 21.75
CA TYR A 105 -5.36 -14.41 22.33
C TYR A 105 -4.55 -15.44 21.52
N ILE A 106 -4.59 -15.37 20.19
CA ILE A 106 -3.82 -16.27 19.33
C ILE A 106 -2.31 -16.10 19.56
N ASN A 107 -1.81 -14.86 19.65
CA ASN A 107 -0.41 -14.61 19.96
C ASN A 107 -0.01 -15.13 21.34
N ASP A 108 -0.85 -14.92 22.34
CA ASP A 108 -0.58 -15.31 23.72
C ASP A 108 -0.57 -16.85 23.87
N HIS A 109 -1.41 -17.57 23.12
CA HIS A 109 -1.55 -19.03 23.23
C HIS A 109 -0.65 -19.82 22.27
N TYR A 110 -0.42 -19.32 21.05
CA TYR A 110 0.31 -20.03 20.00
C TYR A 110 1.63 -19.34 19.62
N GLY A 111 1.97 -18.24 20.29
CA GLY A 111 3.18 -17.47 20.06
C GLY A 111 3.09 -16.49 18.89
N HIS A 112 3.91 -15.44 18.96
CA HIS A 112 3.95 -14.38 17.93
C HIS A 112 4.30 -14.90 16.53
N SER A 113 5.13 -15.94 16.41
CA SER A 113 5.46 -16.56 15.12
C SER A 113 4.21 -17.11 14.41
N THR A 114 3.25 -17.64 15.16
CA THR A 114 1.97 -18.12 14.62
C THR A 114 1.11 -16.95 14.17
N GLY A 115 1.05 -15.87 14.96
CA GLY A 115 0.39 -14.63 14.55
C GLY A 115 0.96 -14.07 13.26
N ASP A 116 2.29 -14.06 13.11
CA ASP A 116 2.97 -13.61 11.89
C ASP A 116 2.61 -14.46 10.67
N ILE A 117 2.47 -15.78 10.84
CA ILE A 117 2.01 -16.69 9.78
C ILE A 117 0.58 -16.33 9.37
N ILE A 118 -0.32 -16.12 10.34
CA ILE A 118 -1.72 -15.75 10.08
C ILE A 118 -1.78 -14.43 9.32
N LEU A 119 -1.04 -13.41 9.74
CA LEU A 119 -0.98 -12.11 9.07
C LEU A 119 -0.51 -12.23 7.61
N LYS A 120 0.55 -13.01 7.36
CA LYS A 120 1.05 -13.28 6.00
C LYS A 120 0.01 -13.99 5.14
N LYS A 121 -0.62 -15.03 5.67
CA LYS A 121 -1.65 -15.81 4.97
C LYS A 121 -2.89 -14.96 4.67
N THR A 122 -3.35 -14.15 5.61
CA THR A 122 -4.45 -13.19 5.41
C THR A 122 -4.11 -12.21 4.29
N ALA A 123 -2.91 -11.62 4.31
CA ALA A 123 -2.46 -10.72 3.26
C ALA A 123 -2.41 -11.40 1.87
N ASP A 124 -1.97 -12.65 1.80
CA ASP A 124 -1.96 -13.42 0.56
C ASP A 124 -3.36 -13.76 0.06
N ILE A 125 -4.29 -14.11 0.95
CA ILE A 125 -5.71 -14.33 0.62
C ILE A 125 -6.31 -13.04 0.05
N LEU A 126 -6.06 -11.89 0.70
CA LEU A 126 -6.50 -10.58 0.21
C LEU A 126 -5.94 -10.26 -1.18
N ARG A 127 -4.64 -10.49 -1.39
CA ARG A 127 -3.98 -10.25 -2.68
C ARG A 127 -4.50 -11.12 -3.80
N LYS A 128 -4.81 -12.39 -3.52
CA LYS A 128 -5.36 -13.33 -4.50
C LYS A 128 -6.82 -13.01 -4.81
N GLY A 129 -7.60 -12.57 -3.82
CA GLY A 129 -8.99 -12.20 -4.01
C GLY A 129 -9.16 -10.89 -4.80
N PHE A 130 -8.44 -9.82 -4.43
CA PHE A 130 -8.70 -8.47 -4.93
C PHE A 130 -7.89 -8.05 -6.18
N GLU A 131 -7.30 -8.98 -6.93
CA GLU A 131 -6.53 -8.69 -8.14
C GLU A 131 -5.45 -7.57 -7.98
N LYS A 132 -4.75 -7.19 -9.05
CA LYS A 132 -3.71 -6.13 -8.99
C LYS A 132 -4.28 -4.70 -9.02
N LYS A 133 -5.57 -4.54 -9.32
CA LYS A 133 -6.20 -3.22 -9.53
C LYS A 133 -6.69 -2.57 -8.23
N HIS A 134 -6.80 -3.33 -7.15
CA HIS A 134 -7.24 -2.84 -5.84
C HIS A 134 -6.03 -2.57 -4.93
N TYR A 135 -6.24 -1.74 -3.90
CA TYR A 135 -5.19 -1.43 -2.94
C TYR A 135 -5.48 -2.15 -1.63
N ILE A 136 -4.52 -2.96 -1.18
CA ILE A 136 -4.60 -3.67 0.10
C ILE A 136 -3.53 -3.08 0.99
N ALA A 137 -3.88 -2.73 2.22
CA ALA A 137 -2.92 -2.27 3.20
C ALA A 137 -3.15 -2.89 4.57
N ARG A 138 -2.07 -3.08 5.32
CA ARG A 138 -2.14 -3.34 6.76
C ARG A 138 -2.25 -1.98 7.47
N TRP A 139 -3.35 -1.80 8.20
CA TRP A 139 -3.72 -0.54 8.83
C TRP A 139 -3.17 -0.43 10.25
N GLY A 140 -3.30 -1.52 11.00
CA GLY A 140 -2.89 -1.69 12.39
C GLY A 140 -2.42 -3.14 12.60
N GLY A 141 -2.06 -3.51 13.84
CA GLY A 141 -1.45 -4.81 14.15
C GLY A 141 -2.12 -5.99 13.42
N ASP A 142 -3.40 -6.20 13.63
CA ASP A 142 -4.27 -7.21 13.04
C ASP A 142 -5.26 -6.66 12.00
N GLU A 143 -5.23 -5.35 11.77
CA GLU A 143 -6.21 -4.68 10.92
C GLU A 143 -5.70 -4.53 9.48
N PHE A 144 -6.58 -4.81 8.53
CA PHE A 144 -6.36 -4.63 7.11
C PHE A 144 -7.44 -3.74 6.50
N ILE A 145 -7.04 -2.96 5.50
CA ILE A 145 -7.98 -2.22 4.66
C ILE A 145 -7.83 -2.63 3.20
N VAL A 146 -8.95 -2.64 2.50
CA VAL A 146 -8.99 -2.83 1.05
C VAL A 146 -9.75 -1.70 0.40
N LEU A 147 -9.11 -1.01 -0.54
CA LEU A 147 -9.75 -0.07 -1.45
C LEU A 147 -10.07 -0.79 -2.74
N MET A 148 -11.31 -1.27 -2.84
CA MET A 148 -11.85 -1.87 -4.05
C MET A 148 -12.30 -0.77 -5.01
N LEU A 149 -11.88 -0.89 -6.27
CA LEU A 149 -12.27 0.01 -7.36
C LEU A 149 -13.20 -0.75 -8.30
N SER A 150 -14.50 -0.48 -8.24
CA SER A 150 -15.49 -1.17 -9.07
C SER A 150 -16.41 -0.20 -9.80
N ASP A 151 -16.95 -0.66 -10.92
CA ASP A 151 -18.00 -0.01 -11.71
C ASP A 151 -19.41 -0.32 -11.18
N GLY A 152 -19.56 -1.24 -10.22
CA GLY A 152 -20.85 -1.60 -9.63
C GLY A 152 -20.77 -2.30 -8.27
N SER A 153 -21.94 -2.63 -7.72
CA SER A 153 -22.13 -3.24 -6.39
C SER A 153 -22.11 -4.78 -6.40
N SER A 154 -22.22 -5.43 -7.56
CA SER A 154 -22.23 -6.89 -7.71
C SER A 154 -20.91 -7.55 -7.27
N GLY A 155 -19.78 -6.91 -7.58
CA GLY A 155 -18.46 -7.38 -7.17
C GLY A 155 -18.31 -7.48 -5.65
N MET A 156 -19.00 -6.63 -4.88
CA MET A 156 -18.90 -6.59 -3.42
C MET A 156 -19.35 -7.90 -2.75
N LYS A 157 -20.51 -8.44 -3.17
CA LYS A 157 -21.07 -9.67 -2.59
C LYS A 157 -20.25 -10.91 -2.94
N ILE A 158 -19.75 -10.98 -4.19
CA ILE A 158 -18.91 -12.08 -4.66
C ILE A 158 -17.60 -12.10 -3.86
N MET A 159 -17.00 -10.92 -3.69
CA MET A 159 -15.78 -10.78 -2.92
C MET A 159 -15.99 -11.16 -1.45
N GLN A 160 -17.07 -10.69 -0.82
CA GLN A 160 -17.37 -11.05 0.56
C GLN A 160 -17.49 -12.57 0.77
N ARG A 161 -18.15 -13.29 -0.14
CA ARG A 161 -18.25 -14.76 -0.09
C ARG A 161 -16.90 -15.43 -0.28
N TYR A 162 -16.14 -15.01 -1.31
CA TYR A 162 -14.80 -15.52 -1.56
C TYR A 162 -13.89 -15.37 -0.33
N PHE A 163 -13.97 -14.24 0.37
CA PHE A 163 -13.24 -14.03 1.62
C PHE A 163 -13.67 -14.99 2.71
N ALA A 164 -14.98 -15.10 2.97
CA ALA A 164 -15.48 -16.00 4.00
C ALA A 164 -14.99 -17.45 3.79
N ASP A 165 -15.04 -17.95 2.56
CA ASP A 165 -14.63 -19.30 2.22
C ASP A 165 -13.12 -19.52 2.39
N LYS A 166 -12.29 -18.57 1.93
CA LYS A 166 -10.83 -18.69 2.06
C LYS A 166 -10.35 -18.56 3.48
N LEU A 167 -11.02 -17.75 4.29
CA LEU A 167 -10.70 -17.60 5.71
C LEU A 167 -11.08 -18.86 6.50
N ALA A 168 -12.22 -19.48 6.18
CA ALA A 168 -12.57 -20.79 6.75
C ALA A 168 -11.53 -21.88 6.41
N SER A 169 -11.01 -21.87 5.18
CA SER A 169 -9.93 -22.77 4.77
C SER A 169 -8.63 -22.53 5.54
N LEU A 170 -8.31 -21.27 5.88
CA LEU A 170 -7.13 -20.93 6.67
C LEU A 170 -7.20 -21.54 8.08
N SER A 171 -8.38 -21.46 8.71
CA SER A 171 -8.60 -22.03 10.04
C SER A 171 -8.40 -23.55 10.05
N LYS A 172 -8.85 -24.23 8.98
CA LYS A 172 -8.66 -25.67 8.81
C LYS A 172 -7.18 -26.03 8.57
N GLU A 173 -6.47 -25.25 7.76
CA GLU A 173 -5.04 -25.46 7.47
C GLU A 173 -4.18 -25.36 8.73
N LEU A 174 -4.43 -24.33 9.55
CA LEU A 174 -3.64 -24.07 10.76
C LEU A 174 -4.13 -24.84 11.99
N LYS A 175 -5.28 -25.53 11.91
CA LYS A 175 -5.98 -26.14 13.06
C LYS A 175 -6.22 -25.13 14.21
N ILE A 176 -6.38 -23.85 13.86
CA ILE A 176 -6.65 -22.74 14.77
C ILE A 176 -7.92 -22.07 14.27
N ASN A 177 -8.89 -21.81 15.13
CA ASN A 177 -10.11 -21.11 14.75
C ASN A 177 -9.82 -19.61 14.54
N VAL A 178 -9.47 -19.23 13.31
CA VAL A 178 -9.26 -17.83 12.92
C VAL A 178 -10.56 -17.29 12.32
N THR A 179 -11.15 -16.29 12.98
CA THR A 179 -12.33 -15.59 12.47
C THR A 179 -12.02 -14.12 12.22
N PHE A 180 -12.86 -13.49 11.42
CA PHE A 180 -12.65 -12.12 10.98
C PHE A 180 -13.95 -11.32 11.12
N SER A 181 -13.77 -10.06 11.47
CA SER A 181 -14.81 -9.05 11.44
C SER A 181 -14.55 -8.12 10.26
N VAL A 182 -15.60 -7.85 9.47
CA VAL A 182 -15.50 -7.00 8.27
C VAL A 182 -16.61 -5.96 8.27
N GLY A 183 -16.21 -4.71 8.08
CA GLY A 183 -17.10 -3.59 7.80
C GLY A 183 -16.75 -2.96 6.46
N PHE A 184 -17.74 -2.35 5.79
CA PHE A 184 -17.48 -1.70 4.51
C PHE A 184 -18.25 -0.38 4.36
N GLU A 185 -17.63 0.57 3.66
CA GLU A 185 -18.25 1.84 3.31
C GLU A 185 -17.94 2.22 1.87
N VAL A 186 -18.96 2.71 1.17
CA VAL A 186 -18.82 3.20 -0.20
C VAL A 186 -18.43 4.66 -0.15
N CYS A 187 -17.28 5.01 -0.74
CA CYS A 187 -16.83 6.38 -0.85
C CYS A 187 -17.82 7.19 -1.69
N SER A 188 -18.57 8.04 -1.03
CA SER A 188 -19.48 9.02 -1.63
C SER A 188 -19.07 10.45 -1.28
N ASP A 189 -19.69 11.43 -1.94
CA ASP A 189 -19.45 12.87 -1.70
C ASP A 189 -19.84 13.33 -0.28
N LYS A 190 -20.56 12.50 0.48
CA LYS A 190 -20.88 12.74 1.89
C LYS A 190 -19.65 12.69 2.80
N HIS A 191 -18.54 12.10 2.34
CA HIS A 191 -17.33 11.95 3.14
C HIS A 191 -16.32 13.06 2.84
N ARG A 192 -15.87 13.77 3.88
CA ARG A 192 -14.95 14.91 3.72
C ARG A 192 -13.52 14.45 3.48
N ASN A 193 -13.12 13.35 4.11
CA ASN A 193 -11.77 12.83 4.08
C ASN A 193 -11.76 11.30 4.19
N LEU A 194 -10.57 10.69 4.10
CA LEU A 194 -10.39 9.24 4.23
C LEU A 194 -10.81 8.72 5.60
N THR A 195 -10.50 9.46 6.67
CA THR A 195 -10.81 9.10 8.05
C THR A 195 -12.31 8.94 8.25
N ASP A 196 -13.13 9.87 7.73
CA ASP A 196 -14.59 9.80 7.82
C ASP A 196 -15.14 8.48 7.22
N ILE A 197 -14.56 8.02 6.11
CA ILE A 197 -14.96 6.77 5.44
C ILE A 197 -14.51 5.56 6.25
N LEU A 198 -13.28 5.59 6.77
CA LEU A 198 -12.73 4.52 7.60
C LEU A 198 -13.51 4.36 8.90
N ASP A 199 -13.83 5.46 9.58
CA ASP A 199 -14.61 5.45 10.81
C ASP A 199 -16.03 4.90 10.57
N ALA A 200 -16.62 5.19 9.40
CA ALA A 200 -17.91 4.63 9.02
C ALA A 200 -17.82 3.11 8.75
N ALA A 201 -16.77 2.66 8.07
CA ALA A 201 -16.51 1.23 7.84
C ALA A 201 -16.23 0.49 9.16
N ASP A 202 -15.43 1.07 10.04
CA ASP A 202 -15.09 0.53 11.36
C ASP A 202 -16.32 0.42 12.26
N ARG A 203 -17.17 1.46 12.34
CA ARG A 203 -18.44 1.38 13.07
C ARG A 203 -19.33 0.24 12.59
N LYS A 204 -19.38 -0.01 11.27
CA LYS A 204 -20.14 -1.15 10.71
C LYS A 204 -19.50 -2.49 11.06
N MET A 205 -18.18 -2.57 11.07
CA MET A 205 -17.44 -3.75 11.53
C MET A 205 -17.73 -4.04 13.00
N TYR A 206 -17.64 -3.03 13.86
CA TYR A 206 -17.84 -3.17 15.30
C TYR A 206 -19.24 -3.68 15.65
N ARG A 207 -20.27 -3.23 14.92
CA ARG A 207 -21.64 -3.75 15.05
C ARG A 207 -21.73 -5.25 14.75
N HIS A 208 -21.04 -5.71 13.71
CA HIS A 208 -20.99 -7.14 13.40
C HIS A 208 -20.19 -7.96 14.43
N LYS A 209 -19.13 -7.37 15.00
CA LYS A 209 -18.31 -8.00 16.03
C LYS A 209 -19.12 -8.23 17.32
N ASN A 210 -19.88 -7.22 17.76
CA ASN A 210 -20.72 -7.33 18.95
C ASN A 210 -21.89 -8.31 18.79
N ASN A 211 -22.44 -8.46 17.57
CA ASN A 211 -23.49 -9.46 17.32
C ASN A 211 -22.97 -10.90 17.30
N LYS A 212 -21.65 -11.13 17.23
CA LYS A 212 -21.01 -12.46 17.29
C LYS A 212 -20.58 -12.86 18.70
N VAL A 213 -20.46 -11.89 19.61
CA VAL A 213 -20.18 -12.16 21.03
C VAL A 213 -21.55 -12.27 21.71
N PRO A 214 -21.95 -13.44 22.26
CA PRO A 214 -23.14 -13.48 23.09
C PRO A 214 -22.92 -12.50 24.23
N ALA A 215 -23.90 -11.65 24.53
CA ALA A 215 -23.89 -10.85 25.75
C ALA A 215 -23.51 -11.78 26.90
N ALA A 216 -22.34 -11.56 27.50
CA ALA A 216 -21.95 -12.27 28.70
C ALA A 216 -23.04 -12.01 29.73
N LYS A 217 -23.77 -13.08 30.10
CA LYS A 217 -24.62 -13.11 31.29
C LYS A 217 -23.72 -13.20 32.51
#